data_AF-A0A1F8UUD4-F1
#
_entry.id   AF-A0A1F8UUD4-F1
#
_cell.length_a   1.000
_cell.length_b   1.000
_cell.length_c   1.000
_cell.angle_alpha   90.00
_cell.angle_beta   90.00
_cell.angle_gamma   90.00
#
_symmetry.space_group_name_H-M   'P 1'
#
loop_
_entity.id
_entity.type
_entity.pdbx_description
1 polymer ?
#
loop_
_entity_poly.entity_id
_entity_poly.type
_entity_poly.pdbx_seq_one_letter_code
_entity_poly.pdbx_strand_id
1 'polypeptide(L)' 'TEKIAVLSQTSGGWTKELNLVSWNDKPAKYDLRDWSPEHEKMGKGITLSEEEMQELKKVLGGMK' A
#
# COMPACT_ATOMS: atom_id res chain seq x y z
N THR A 1 11.67 0.69 -1.03
CA THR A 1 10.28 0.81 -0.55
C THR A 1 10.28 1.40 0.83
N GLU A 2 9.48 2.43 1.06
CA GLU A 2 9.24 3.00 2.38
C GLU A 2 7.91 2.46 2.90
N LYS A 3 7.88 2.02 4.16
CA LYS A 3 6.66 1.49 4.78
C LYS A 3 5.88 2.61 5.43
N ILE A 4 4.60 2.75 5.08
CA ILE A 4 3.75 3.83 5.62
C ILE A 4 2.85 3.27 6.73
N ALA A 5 2.08 2.21 6.43
CA ALA A 5 1.14 1.65 7.41
C ALA A 5 0.80 0.19 7.12
N VAL A 6 0.54 -0.57 8.18
CA VAL A 6 -0.13 -1.89 8.11
C VAL A 6 -1.60 -1.67 8.44
N LEU A 7 -2.49 -2.01 7.51
CA LEU A 7 -3.95 -1.83 7.67
C LEU A 7 -4.61 -3.03 8.34
N SER A 8 -4.11 -4.24 8.09
CA SER A 8 -4.63 -5.47 8.66
C SER A 8 -3.63 -6.60 8.59
N GLN A 9 -3.78 -7.60 9.46
CA GLN A 9 -3.00 -8.83 9.45
C GLN A 9 -3.93 -10.04 9.47
N THR A 10 -3.58 -11.08 8.71
CA THR A 10 -4.29 -12.37 8.69
C THR A 10 -3.68 -13.35 9.68
N SER A 11 -4.42 -14.40 10.05
CA SER A 11 -3.90 -15.49 10.89
C SER A 11 -2.72 -16.24 10.26
N GLY A 12 -2.65 -16.26 8.92
CA GLY A 12 -1.50 -16.79 8.17
C GLY A 12 -0.31 -15.84 8.09
N GLY A 13 -0.33 -14.74 8.83
CA GLY A 13 0.77 -13.76 8.93
C GLY A 13 0.88 -12.81 7.74
N TRP A 14 0.03 -12.90 6.73
CA TRP A 14 0.00 -11.92 5.65
C TRP A 14 -0.48 -10.57 6.16
N THR A 15 0.16 -9.50 5.73
CA THR A 15 -0.15 -8.11 6.10
C THR A 15 -0.67 -7.34 4.89
N LYS A 16 -1.76 -6.61 5.05
CA LYS A 16 -2.20 -5.60 4.09
C LYS A 16 -1.53 -4.30 4.43
N GLU A 17 -0.80 -3.71 3.50
CA GLU A 17 0.05 -2.56 3.77
C GLU A 17 -0.12 -1.47 2.74
N LEU A 18 0.01 -0.23 3.21
CA LEU A 18 0.28 0.93 2.37
C LEU A 18 1.77 1.23 2.44
N ASN A 19 2.42 1.27 1.28
CA ASN A 19 3.85 1.49 1.12
C ASN A 19 4.11 2.53 0.02
N LEU A 20 5.28 3.17 0.04
CA LEU A 20 5.78 3.98 -1.07
C LEU A 20 6.86 3.18 -1.81
N VAL A 21 6.58 2.81 -3.06
CA VAL A 21 7.44 1.92 -3.87
C VAL A 21 7.93 2.65 -5.11
N SER A 22 9.24 2.67 -5.30
CA SER A 22 9.87 3.03 -6.59
C SER A 22 10.11 1.76 -7.39
N TRP A 23 9.60 1.73 -8.61
CA TRP A 23 9.75 0.60 -9.52
C TRP A 23 10.68 0.99 -10.66
N ASN A 24 11.82 0.29 -10.81
CA ASN A 24 12.80 0.50 -11.88
C ASN A 24 13.24 1.97 -12.01
N ASP A 25 13.67 2.57 -10.91
CA ASP A 25 14.15 3.97 -10.83
C ASP A 25 13.12 5.04 -11.23
N LYS A 26 11.84 4.68 -11.33
CA LYS A 26 10.75 5.65 -11.54
C LYS A 26 10.39 6.36 -10.23
N PRO A 27 9.75 7.54 -10.32
CA PRO A 27 9.20 8.21 -9.14
C PRO A 27 8.38 7.25 -8.29
N ALA A 28 8.59 7.32 -6.98
CA ALA A 28 7.93 6.42 -6.05
C ALA A 28 6.42 6.67 -6.05
N LYS A 29 5.64 5.60 -6.02
CA LYS A 29 4.17 5.63 -6.00
C LYS A 29 3.65 4.97 -4.74
N TYR A 30 2.44 5.35 -4.35
CA TYR A 30 1.75 4.65 -3.27
C TYR A 30 1.29 3.30 -3.74
N ASP A 31 1.34 2.35 -2.83
CA ASP A 31 1.08 0.98 -3.15
C ASP A 31 0.35 0.30 -1.99
N LEU A 32 -0.87 -0.15 -2.27
CA LEU A 32 -1.74 -0.80 -1.30
C LEU A 32 -1.93 -2.26 -1.70
N ARG A 33 -1.28 -3.18 -0.99
CA ARG A 33 -1.35 -4.62 -1.29
C ARG A 33 -1.07 -5.51 -0.09
N ASP A 34 -1.40 -6.79 -0.25
CA ASP A 34 -1.03 -7.82 0.71
C ASP A 34 0.42 -8.28 0.50
N TRP A 35 1.15 -8.47 1.58
CA TRP A 35 2.51 -8.98 1.64
C TRP A 35 2.58 -10.24 2.49
N SER A 36 3.41 -11.20 2.08
CA SER A 36 3.73 -12.36 2.90
C SER A 36 4.52 -11.95 4.15
N PRO A 37 4.52 -12.75 5.24
CA PRO A 37 5.26 -12.44 6.47
C PRO A 37 6.72 -12.02 6.24
N GLU A 38 7.42 -12.72 5.35
CA GLU A 38 8.83 -12.46 5.02
C GLU A 38 9.03 -11.39 3.92
N HIS A 39 7.97 -10.71 3.48
CA HIS A 39 7.99 -9.70 2.40
C HIS A 39 8.51 -10.18 1.02
N GLU A 40 8.65 -11.49 0.79
CA GLU A 40 9.14 -12.03 -0.48
C GLU A 40 8.05 -12.12 -1.56
N LYS A 41 6.79 -12.31 -1.16
CA LYS A 41 5.65 -12.46 -2.07
C LYS A 41 4.65 -11.33 -1.86
N MET A 42 4.12 -10.84 -2.97
CA MET A 42 3.07 -9.84 -3.02
C MET A 42 1.78 -10.45 -3.54
N GLY A 43 0.67 -10.15 -2.87
CA GLY A 43 -0.68 -10.52 -3.27
C GLY A 43 -1.30 -9.55 -4.27
N LYS A 44 -2.62 -9.61 -4.40
CA LYS A 44 -3.37 -8.62 -5.18
C LYS A 44 -3.30 -7.26 -4.49
N GLY A 45 -3.30 -6.20 -5.29
CA GLY A 45 -3.28 -4.84 -4.78
C GLY A 45 -3.39 -3.81 -5.89
N ILE A 46 -3.23 -2.55 -5.50
CA ILE A 46 -3.33 -1.40 -6.38
C ILE A 46 -2.16 -0.45 -6.12
N THR A 47 -1.59 0.08 -7.20
CA THR A 47 -0.63 1.18 -7.15
C THR A 47 -1.37 2.46 -7.51
N LEU A 48 -1.20 3.49 -6.69
CA LEU A 48 -1.86 4.78 -6.82
C LEU A 48 -0.81 5.86 -7.10
N SER A 49 -1.10 6.77 -8.03
CA SER A 49 -0.32 7.99 -8.19
C SER A 49 -0.47 8.90 -6.96
N GLU A 50 0.37 9.93 -6.88
CA GLU A 50 0.23 10.96 -5.86
C GLU A 50 -1.16 11.62 -5.96
N GLU A 51 -1.62 11.96 -7.16
CA GLU A 51 -2.93 12.57 -7.38
C GLU A 51 -4.08 11.66 -6.93
N GLU A 52 -4.04 10.37 -7.28
CA GLU A 52 -5.05 9.39 -6.86
C GLU A 52 -5.08 9.24 -5.33
N MET A 53 -3.91 9.26 -4.67
CA MET A 53 -3.83 9.19 -3.21
C MET A 53 -4.39 10.46 -2.54
N GLN A 54 -4.13 11.64 -3.10
CA GLN A 54 -4.69 12.89 -2.58
C GLN A 54 -6.22 12.89 -2.66
N GLU A 55 -6.80 12.44 -3.77
CA GLU A 55 -8.26 12.30 -3.89
C GLU A 55 -8.82 11.25 -2.94
N LEU A 56 -8.18 10.08 -2.82
CA LEU A 56 -8.59 9.05 -1.87
C LEU A 56 -8.59 9.57 -0.44
N LYS A 57 -7.56 10.31 -0.02
CA LYS A 57 -7.44 10.91 1.30
C LYS A 57 -8.59 11.89 1.59
N LYS A 58 -9.00 12.70 0.61
CA LYS A 58 -10.15 13.62 0.75
C LYS A 58 -11.44 12.85 1.03
N VAL A 59 -11.67 11.75 0.29
CA VAL A 59 -12.86 10.92 0.48
C VAL A 59 -12.84 10.25 1.85
N LEU A 60 -11.73 9.61 2.22
CA LEU A 60 -11.58 8.90 3.49
C LEU A 60 -11.76 9.81 4.71
N GLY A 61 -11.27 11.06 4.66
CA GLY A 61 -11.46 12.02 5.75
C GLY A 61 -12.91 12.39 6.04
N GLY A 62 -13.83 12.11 5.10
CA GLY A 62 -15.28 12.28 5.27
C GLY A 62 -16.04 10.98 5.53
N MET A 63 -15.37 9.83 5.60
CA MET A 63 -16.01 8.54 5.86
C MET A 63 -16.16 8.29 7.37
N LYS A 64 -17.24 7.59 7.75
CA LYS A 64 -17.60 7.26 9.14
C LYS A 64 -16.70 6.19 9.75
#